data_AF-A0AAD0KMY3-F1
#
_entry.id   AF-A0AAD0KMY3-F1
#
_cell.length_a   1.000
_cell.length_b   1.000
_cell.length_c   1.000
_cell.angle_alpha   90.00
_cell.angle_beta   90.00
_cell.angle_gamma   90.00
#
_symmetry.space_group_name_H-M   'P 1'
#
loop_
_entity.id
_entity.type
_entity.pdbx_description
1 polymer ?
#
loop_
_entity_poly.entity_id
_entity_poly.type
_entity_poly.pdbx_seq_one_letter_code
_entity_poly.pdbx_strand_id
1 'polypeptide(L)'
;MLAQAIKRRLSKEENQKGFTLIELLAVIVILGIIAVIAIPMIGGIINKSKTDADLATARQLYDASRMYIMGELDGDFKGKTVTLEALKDKKYIDQTLVLPSTKKSLNGTKTTIVYTSDGVLQKVTLDPVPTGESGEYSADKVLSAEPAASPTPTN
;
A
#
# COMPACT_ATOMS: atom_id res chain seq x y z
N MET A 1 36.26 58.44 -15.64
CA MET A 1 35.61 57.39 -14.83
C MET A 1 34.38 56.75 -15.49
N LEU A 2 33.60 57.49 -16.31
CA LEU A 2 32.39 56.96 -16.97
C LEU A 2 32.65 55.81 -17.97
N ALA A 3 33.75 55.88 -18.74
CA ALA A 3 34.09 54.86 -19.73
C ALA A 3 34.38 53.47 -19.13
N GLN A 4 34.98 53.43 -17.93
CA GLN A 4 35.24 52.17 -17.22
C GLN A 4 33.95 51.55 -16.66
N ALA A 5 32.98 52.38 -16.25
CA ALA A 5 31.68 51.90 -15.77
C ALA A 5 30.85 51.26 -16.89
N ILE A 6 30.91 51.78 -18.11
CA ILE A 6 30.23 51.22 -19.29
C ILE A 6 30.89 49.91 -19.74
N LYS A 7 32.22 49.85 -19.80
CA LYS A 7 32.98 48.64 -20.16
C LYS A 7 32.67 47.45 -19.25
N ARG A 8 32.46 47.70 -17.95
CA ARG A 8 32.16 46.67 -16.94
C ARG A 8 30.72 46.12 -17.03
N ARG A 9 29.79 46.88 -17.63
CA ARG A 9 28.42 46.41 -17.89
C ARG A 9 28.34 45.56 -19.16
N LEU A 10 29.02 45.96 -20.23
CA LEU A 10 29.10 45.18 -21.48
C LEU A 10 29.74 43.80 -21.27
N SER A 11 30.82 43.71 -20.47
CA SER A 11 31.48 42.43 -20.17
C SER A 11 30.65 41.47 -19.29
N LYS A 12 29.55 41.94 -18.67
CA LYS A 12 28.70 41.12 -17.79
C LYS A 12 27.63 40.34 -18.57
N GLU A 13 27.32 40.75 -19.79
CA GLU A 13 26.32 40.12 -20.65
C GLU A 13 26.90 38.97 -21.49
N GLU A 14 28.20 39.00 -21.81
CA GLU A 14 28.89 37.98 -22.62
C GLU A 14 29.06 36.62 -21.92
N ASN A 15 28.91 36.57 -20.59
CA ASN A 15 29.02 35.33 -19.80
C ASN A 15 27.68 34.65 -19.52
N GLN A 16 26.56 35.16 -20.06
CA GLN A 16 25.27 34.48 -19.96
C GLN A 16 25.07 33.57 -21.17
N LYS A 17 25.84 32.47 -21.21
CA LYS A 17 25.57 31.39 -22.17
C LYS A 17 24.26 30.72 -21.77
N GLY A 18 23.18 31.05 -22.47
CA GLY A 18 21.89 30.39 -22.32
C GLY A 18 21.94 28.94 -22.80
N PHE A 19 21.10 28.09 -22.20
CA PHE A 19 20.92 26.70 -22.62
C PHE A 19 20.38 26.65 -24.06
N THR A 20 20.91 25.77 -24.91
CA THR A 20 20.41 25.63 -26.27
C THR A 20 19.15 24.76 -26.31
N LEU A 21 18.25 25.01 -27.26
CA LEU A 21 17.05 24.18 -27.42
C LEU A 21 17.39 22.74 -27.77
N ILE A 22 18.51 22.50 -28.47
CA ILE A 22 18.94 21.15 -28.84
C ILE A 22 19.42 20.35 -27.64
N GLU A 23 20.09 20.98 -26.67
CA GLU A 23 20.47 20.33 -25.41
C GLU A 23 19.24 19.95 -24.60
N LEU A 24 18.23 20.84 -24.52
CA LEU A 24 16.97 20.53 -23.86
C LEU A 24 16.23 19.38 -24.56
N LEU A 25 16.25 19.37 -25.90
CA LEU A 25 15.60 18.34 -26.72
C LEU A 25 16.23 16.96 -26.51
N ALA A 26 17.56 16.86 -26.46
CA ALA A 26 18.24 15.60 -26.22
C ALA A 26 17.86 14.99 -24.85
N VAL A 27 17.71 15.82 -23.81
CA VAL A 27 17.35 15.37 -22.46
C VAL A 27 15.93 14.83 -22.42
N ILE A 28 14.94 15.51 -22.99
CA ILE A 28 13.55 15.04 -22.98
C ILE A 28 13.37 13.73 -23.76
N VAL A 29 14.15 13.51 -24.83
CA VAL A 29 14.14 12.26 -25.59
C VAL A 29 14.61 11.09 -24.71
N ILE A 30 15.73 11.26 -24.00
CA ILE A 30 16.25 10.23 -23.10
C ILE A 30 15.25 9.96 -21.95
N LEU A 31 14.71 11.01 -21.33
CA LEU A 31 13.69 10.87 -20.28
C LEU A 31 12.43 10.17 -20.79
N GLY A 32 12.02 10.44 -22.04
CA GLY A 32 10.89 9.79 -22.68
C GLY A 32 11.08 8.28 -22.85
N ILE A 33 12.25 7.85 -23.31
CA ILE A 33 12.60 6.43 -23.46
C ILE A 33 12.56 5.71 -22.09
N ILE A 34 13.17 6.32 -21.07
CA ILE A 34 13.18 5.76 -19.70
C ILE A 34 11.76 5.69 -19.14
N ALA A 35 10.94 6.73 -19.33
CA ALA A 35 9.58 6.79 -18.80
C ALA A 35 8.68 5.67 -19.34
N VAL A 36 8.81 5.32 -20.62
CA VAL A 36 8.02 4.24 -21.25
C VAL A 36 8.21 2.89 -20.55
N ILE A 37 9.43 2.57 -20.12
CA ILE A 37 9.75 1.31 -19.41
C ILE A 37 9.42 1.43 -17.92
N ALA A 38 9.73 2.57 -17.31
CA ALA A 38 9.59 2.76 -15.87
C ALA A 38 8.13 2.77 -15.39
N ILE A 39 7.20 3.39 -16.14
CA ILE A 39 5.79 3.53 -15.73
C ILE A 39 5.10 2.18 -15.47
N PRO A 40 5.07 1.21 -16.40
CA PRO A 40 4.42 -0.08 -16.16
C PRO A 40 5.11 -0.89 -15.05
N MET A 41 6.44 -0.84 -14.98
CA MET A 41 7.22 -1.54 -13.96
C MET A 41 6.90 -1.04 -12.55
N ILE A 42 6.92 0.28 -12.35
CA ILE A 42 6.57 0.91 -11.07
C ILE A 42 5.10 0.65 -10.73
N GLY A 43 4.20 0.66 -11.72
CA GLY A 43 2.79 0.32 -11.53
C GLY A 43 2.59 -1.10 -10.99
N GLY A 44 3.30 -2.08 -11.53
CA GLY A 44 3.28 -3.47 -11.05
C GLY A 44 3.80 -3.61 -9.62
N ILE A 45 4.92 -2.94 -9.31
CA ILE A 45 5.50 -2.91 -7.96
C ILE A 45 4.51 -2.31 -6.95
N ILE A 46 3.90 -1.15 -7.28
CA ILE A 46 2.92 -0.49 -6.41
C ILE A 46 1.70 -1.39 -6.17
N ASN A 47 1.20 -2.07 -7.20
CA ASN A 47 0.05 -2.96 -7.04
C ASN A 47 0.38 -4.15 -6.14
N LYS A 48 1.56 -4.77 -6.30
CA LYS A 48 2.02 -5.82 -5.40
C LYS A 48 2.13 -5.33 -3.95
N SER A 49 2.77 -4.18 -3.73
CA SER A 49 2.90 -3.59 -2.39
C SER A 49 1.52 -3.31 -1.75
N LYS A 50 0.52 -2.92 -2.54
CA LYS A 50 -0.85 -2.73 -2.04
C LYS A 50 -1.49 -4.05 -1.63
N THR A 51 -1.41 -5.07 -2.48
CA THR A 51 -1.94 -6.41 -2.18
C THR A 51 -1.29 -7.00 -0.93
N ASP A 52 0.03 -6.87 -0.80
CA ASP A 52 0.76 -7.34 0.39
C ASP A 52 0.35 -6.57 1.66
N ALA A 53 0.06 -5.27 1.53
CA ALA A 53 -0.44 -4.47 2.64
C ALA A 53 -1.90 -4.79 3.02
N ASP A 54 -2.74 -5.17 2.06
CA ASP A 54 -4.10 -5.68 2.35
C ASP A 54 -4.03 -7.02 3.10
N LEU A 55 -3.10 -7.90 2.72
CA LEU A 55 -2.84 -9.14 3.47
C LEU A 55 -2.36 -8.85 4.90
N ALA A 56 -1.49 -7.86 5.08
CA ALA A 56 -1.08 -7.41 6.42
C ALA A 56 -2.26 -6.87 7.23
N THR A 57 -3.20 -6.18 6.59
CA THR A 57 -4.46 -5.74 7.21
C THR A 57 -5.33 -6.92 7.65
N ALA A 58 -5.43 -7.97 6.84
CA ALA A 58 -6.13 -9.22 7.22
C ALA A 58 -5.49 -9.91 8.43
N ARG A 59 -4.16 -9.87 8.54
CA ARG A 59 -3.42 -10.40 9.71
C ARG A 59 -3.69 -9.61 10.97
N GLN A 60 -3.68 -8.28 10.87
CA GLN A 60 -4.03 -7.42 11.99
C GLN A 60 -5.46 -7.69 12.49
N LEU A 61 -6.40 -7.94 11.57
CA LEU A 61 -7.77 -8.33 11.91
C LEU A 61 -7.84 -9.70 12.59
N TYR A 62 -7.05 -10.66 12.12
CA TYR A 62 -6.92 -11.95 12.77
C TYR A 62 -6.40 -11.81 14.20
N ASP A 63 -5.30 -11.08 14.41
CA ASP A 63 -4.71 -10.86 15.74
C ASP A 63 -5.69 -10.16 16.68
N ALA A 64 -6.38 -9.12 16.20
CA ALA A 64 -7.43 -8.43 16.95
C ALA A 64 -8.59 -9.38 17.31
N SER A 65 -9.03 -10.23 16.37
CA SER A 65 -10.07 -11.22 16.63
C SER A 65 -9.66 -12.25 17.68
N ARG A 66 -8.38 -12.63 17.69
CA ARG A 66 -7.84 -13.55 18.67
C ARG A 66 -7.83 -12.93 20.07
N MET A 67 -7.38 -11.68 20.18
CA MET A 67 -7.44 -10.94 21.45
C MET A 67 -8.88 -10.78 21.94
N TYR A 68 -9.81 -10.47 21.04
CA TYR A 68 -11.24 -10.37 21.36
C TYR A 68 -11.82 -11.69 21.89
N ILE A 69 -11.55 -12.82 21.23
CA ILE A 69 -12.03 -14.13 21.68
C ILE A 69 -11.43 -14.49 23.05
N MET A 70 -10.16 -14.20 23.26
CA MET A 70 -9.50 -14.45 24.55
C MET A 70 -10.07 -13.58 25.69
N GLY A 71 -10.43 -12.33 25.42
CA GLY A 71 -10.90 -11.38 26.42
C GLY A 71 -12.41 -11.45 26.72
N GLU A 72 -13.23 -11.67 25.70
CA GLU A 72 -14.69 -11.54 25.79
C GLU A 72 -15.43 -12.87 25.65
N LEU A 73 -14.78 -13.90 25.11
CA LEU A 73 -15.39 -15.20 24.80
C LEU A 73 -14.66 -16.36 25.48
N ASP A 74 -13.97 -16.08 26.60
CA ASP A 74 -13.25 -17.06 27.42
C ASP A 74 -12.23 -17.94 26.65
N GLY A 75 -11.74 -17.45 25.51
CA GLY A 75 -10.86 -18.22 24.63
C GLY A 75 -11.56 -19.32 23.81
N ASP A 76 -12.89 -19.32 23.69
CA ASP A 76 -13.62 -20.27 22.85
C ASP A 76 -13.64 -19.85 21.38
N PHE A 77 -12.72 -20.41 20.61
CA PHE A 77 -12.60 -20.19 19.16
C PHE A 77 -13.57 -21.04 18.32
N LYS A 78 -14.21 -22.06 18.89
CA LYS A 78 -14.88 -23.12 18.11
C LYS A 78 -16.12 -22.61 17.39
N GLY A 79 -16.10 -22.73 16.05
CA GLY A 79 -17.20 -22.35 15.16
C GLY A 79 -17.59 -20.87 15.22
N LYS A 80 -16.69 -20.00 15.73
CA LYS A 80 -16.99 -18.58 15.87
C LYS A 80 -16.75 -17.84 14.56
N THR A 81 -17.60 -16.85 14.33
CA THR A 81 -17.39 -15.82 13.32
C THR A 81 -17.32 -14.48 14.01
N VAL A 82 -16.21 -13.77 13.85
CA VAL A 82 -15.99 -12.43 14.42
C VAL A 82 -16.12 -11.41 13.31
N THR A 83 -16.95 -10.39 13.52
CA THR A 83 -17.11 -9.27 12.58
C THR A 83 -16.20 -8.11 12.97
N LEU A 84 -15.81 -7.30 11.99
CA LEU A 84 -15.04 -6.07 12.25
C LEU A 84 -15.83 -5.09 13.14
N GLU A 85 -17.15 -5.06 13.03
CA GLU A 85 -18.02 -4.23 13.88
C GLU A 85 -17.87 -4.58 15.37
N ALA A 86 -17.91 -5.87 15.72
CA ALA A 86 -17.68 -6.32 17.09
C ALA A 86 -16.29 -5.90 17.62
N LEU A 87 -15.26 -5.97 16.77
CA LEU A 87 -13.90 -5.55 17.13
C LEU A 87 -13.79 -4.03 17.36
N LYS A 88 -14.52 -3.23 16.58
CA LYS A 88 -14.56 -1.77 16.74
C LYS A 88 -15.32 -1.35 17.99
N ASP A 89 -16.48 -1.95 18.23
CA ASP A 89 -17.32 -1.65 19.38
C ASP A 89 -16.60 -1.93 20.70
N LYS A 90 -15.85 -3.04 20.72
CA LYS A 90 -15.06 -3.48 21.88
C LYS A 90 -13.64 -2.91 21.90
N LYS A 91 -13.29 -2.02 20.96
CA LYS A 91 -12.01 -1.29 20.88
C LYS A 91 -10.76 -2.18 20.77
N TYR A 92 -10.89 -3.34 20.14
CA TYR A 92 -9.75 -4.21 19.81
C TYR A 92 -9.03 -3.78 18.54
N ILE A 93 -9.63 -2.89 17.74
CA ILE A 93 -9.05 -2.32 16.52
C ILE A 93 -9.51 -0.88 16.29
N ASP A 94 -8.77 -0.14 15.47
CA ASP A 94 -9.14 1.22 15.06
C ASP A 94 -10.53 1.27 14.39
N GLN A 95 -11.29 2.30 14.72
CA GLN A 95 -12.61 2.57 14.15
C GLN A 95 -12.54 2.83 12.64
N THR A 96 -11.43 3.37 12.15
CA THR A 96 -11.22 3.65 10.73
C THR A 96 -10.07 2.83 10.19
N LEU A 97 -10.41 1.71 9.55
CA LEU A 97 -9.45 0.89 8.82
C LEU A 97 -9.71 1.05 7.32
N VAL A 98 -8.69 1.49 6.58
CA VAL A 98 -8.76 1.76 5.14
C VAL A 98 -7.82 0.82 4.42
N LEU A 99 -8.30 0.19 3.35
CA LEU A 99 -7.48 -0.70 2.53
C LEU A 99 -6.53 0.12 1.63
N PRO A 100 -5.21 -0.18 1.65
CA PRO A 100 -4.25 0.41 0.73
C PRO A 100 -4.59 0.25 -0.76
N SER A 101 -5.18 -0.86 -1.19
CA SER A 101 -5.51 -1.06 -2.61
C SER A 101 -6.67 -0.21 -3.09
N THR A 102 -7.78 -0.21 -2.34
CA THR A 102 -9.04 0.44 -2.75
C THR A 102 -9.14 1.88 -2.25
N LYS A 103 -8.33 2.25 -1.25
CA LYS A 103 -8.43 3.50 -0.48
C LYS A 103 -9.80 3.72 0.17
N LYS A 104 -10.57 2.64 0.35
CA LYS A 104 -11.91 2.66 0.96
C LYS A 104 -11.84 2.08 2.37
N SER A 105 -12.69 2.61 3.24
CA SER A 105 -12.86 2.07 4.59
C SER A 105 -13.50 0.69 4.54
N LEU A 106 -13.03 -0.20 5.41
CA LEU A 106 -13.60 -1.53 5.57
C LEU A 106 -15.00 -1.46 6.17
N ASN A 107 -15.89 -2.29 5.63
CA ASN A 107 -17.24 -2.48 6.11
C ASN A 107 -17.23 -3.37 7.37
N GLY A 108 -17.77 -2.84 8.47
CA GLY A 108 -17.79 -3.50 9.78
C GLY A 108 -18.54 -4.83 9.78
N THR A 109 -19.64 -4.92 9.05
CA THR A 109 -20.55 -6.08 9.09
C THR A 109 -20.12 -7.16 8.09
N LYS A 110 -19.53 -6.77 6.96
CA LYS A 110 -19.13 -7.70 5.89
C LYS A 110 -17.70 -8.21 6.02
N THR A 111 -16.84 -7.49 6.74
CA THR A 111 -15.49 -7.97 7.06
C THR A 111 -15.58 -8.97 8.21
N THR A 112 -15.19 -10.23 7.95
CA THR A 112 -15.39 -11.33 8.89
C THR A 112 -14.15 -12.21 9.03
N ILE A 113 -13.96 -12.74 10.24
CA ILE A 113 -12.94 -13.73 10.57
C ILE A 113 -13.67 -14.99 11.01
N VAL A 114 -13.49 -16.09 10.28
CA VAL A 114 -14.23 -17.35 10.50
C VAL A 114 -13.29 -18.40 11.05
N TYR A 115 -13.69 -19.02 12.15
CA TYR A 115 -13.00 -20.15 12.77
C TYR A 115 -13.79 -21.45 12.54
N THR A 116 -13.07 -22.55 12.35
CA THR A 116 -13.66 -23.89 12.20
C THR A 116 -14.25 -24.38 13.53
N SER A 117 -15.05 -25.44 13.49
CA SER A 117 -15.60 -26.12 14.68
C SER A 117 -14.52 -26.59 15.67
N ASP A 118 -13.28 -26.75 15.21
CA ASP A 118 -12.14 -27.16 16.03
C ASP A 118 -11.39 -25.95 16.63
N GLY A 119 -11.80 -24.72 16.29
CA GLY A 119 -11.21 -23.48 16.78
C GLY A 119 -9.99 -23.00 15.98
N VAL A 120 -9.76 -23.58 14.80
CA VAL A 120 -8.67 -23.16 13.89
C VAL A 120 -9.17 -22.07 12.97
N LEU A 121 -8.33 -21.09 12.62
CA LEU A 121 -8.69 -20.09 11.60
C LEU A 121 -9.04 -20.79 10.28
N GLN A 122 -10.16 -20.42 9.66
CA GLN A 122 -10.53 -20.89 8.33
C GLN A 122 -10.17 -19.85 7.28
N LYS A 123 -10.69 -18.62 7.45
CA LYS A 123 -10.49 -17.52 6.50
C LYS A 123 -10.75 -16.15 7.14
N VAL A 124 -10.20 -15.13 6.48
CA VAL A 124 -10.51 -13.72 6.72
C VAL A 124 -11.09 -13.12 5.43
N THR A 125 -12.27 -12.54 5.51
CA THR A 125 -12.94 -11.86 4.40
C THR A 125 -12.86 -10.36 4.60
N LEU A 126 -12.34 -9.62 3.61
CA LEU A 126 -12.29 -8.15 3.60
C LEU A 126 -13.35 -7.58 2.66
N ASP A 127 -14.13 -6.63 3.15
CA ASP A 127 -15.06 -5.83 2.33
C ASP A 127 -14.77 -4.34 2.55
N PRO A 128 -14.59 -3.52 1.49
CA PRO A 128 -14.72 -3.88 0.08
C PRO A 128 -13.59 -4.80 -0.41
N VAL A 129 -13.88 -5.58 -1.46
CA VAL A 129 -12.92 -6.52 -2.06
C VAL A 129 -11.63 -5.79 -2.48
N PRO A 130 -10.45 -6.24 -2.00
CA PRO A 130 -9.15 -5.76 -2.42
C PRO A 130 -8.95 -5.83 -3.93
N THR A 131 -8.17 -4.91 -4.49
CA THR A 131 -8.06 -4.77 -5.94
C THR A 131 -7.21 -5.89 -6.50
N GLY A 132 -7.78 -6.68 -7.42
CA GLY A 132 -7.09 -7.82 -8.04
C GLY A 132 -7.15 -9.12 -7.24
N GLU A 133 -7.93 -9.18 -6.16
CA GLU A 133 -8.12 -10.40 -5.35
C GLU A 133 -9.61 -10.72 -5.15
N SER A 134 -9.90 -11.91 -4.61
CA SER A 134 -11.27 -12.36 -4.27
C SER A 134 -11.82 -11.71 -2.98
N GLY A 135 -10.95 -11.09 -2.17
CA GLY A 135 -11.31 -10.57 -0.86
C GLY A 135 -11.45 -11.62 0.23
N GLU A 136 -11.14 -12.89 -0.07
CA GLU A 136 -11.03 -13.96 0.91
C GLU A 136 -9.58 -14.43 1.04
N TYR A 137 -9.02 -14.31 2.23
CA TYR A 137 -7.70 -14.80 2.58
C TYR A 137 -7.83 -16.09 3.37
N SER A 138 -7.25 -17.18 2.86
CA SER A 138 -7.21 -18.46 3.57
C SER A 138 -6.31 -18.40 4.79
N ALA A 139 -6.55 -19.30 5.76
CA ALA A 139 -5.73 -19.42 6.96
C ALA A 139 -4.24 -19.55 6.63
N ASP A 140 -3.85 -20.34 5.63
CA ASP A 140 -2.45 -20.52 5.25
C ASP A 140 -1.78 -19.22 4.82
N LYS A 141 -2.50 -18.37 4.06
CA LYS A 141 -1.99 -17.07 3.63
C LYS A 141 -1.92 -16.05 4.76
N VAL A 142 -2.85 -16.10 5.71
CA VAL A 142 -2.88 -15.18 6.86
C VAL A 142 -1.89 -15.61 7.94
N LEU A 143 -1.61 -16.91 8.08
CA LEU A 143 -0.72 -17.46 9.10
C LEU A 143 0.71 -17.68 8.61
N SER A 144 0.97 -17.66 7.30
CA SER A 144 2.33 -17.83 6.78
C SER A 144 3.26 -16.77 7.38
N ALA A 145 4.45 -17.13 7.84
CA ALA A 145 5.40 -16.14 8.38
C ALA A 145 6.02 -15.24 7.30
N GLU A 146 5.58 -15.35 6.05
CA GLU A 146 6.10 -14.59 4.92
C GLU A 146 5.72 -13.12 5.11
N PRO A 147 6.69 -12.23 5.38
CA PRO A 147 6.43 -10.80 5.42
C PRO A 147 5.93 -10.39 4.04
N ALA A 148 5.14 -9.30 3.97
CA ALA A 148 4.88 -8.56 2.73
C ALA A 148 6.18 -8.51 1.91
N ALA A 149 6.26 -9.31 0.85
CA ALA A 149 7.53 -9.56 0.19
C ALA A 149 8.00 -8.24 -0.40
N SER A 150 9.17 -7.76 0.04
CA SER A 150 9.85 -6.62 -0.59
C SER A 150 9.79 -6.84 -2.10
N PRO A 151 9.34 -5.84 -2.89
CA PRO A 151 9.06 -6.05 -4.30
C PRO A 151 10.31 -6.61 -4.98
N THR A 152 10.30 -7.91 -5.25
CA THR A 152 11.38 -8.56 -5.97
C THR A 152 11.34 -8.01 -7.37
N PRO A 153 12.37 -7.26 -7.82
CA PRO A 153 12.42 -6.81 -9.19
C PRO A 153 12.51 -8.07 -10.05
N THR A 154 11.44 -8.35 -10.80
CA THR A 154 11.46 -9.34 -11.86
C THR A 154 12.38 -8.80 -12.96
N ASN A 155 13.52 -9.47 -13.16
CA ASN A 155 14.43 -9.23 -14.30
C ASN A 155 13.70 -9.44 -15.63
#